data_AF-A0A954VWZ2-F1
#
_entry.id   AF-A0A954VWZ2-F1
#
_cell.length_a   1.000
_cell.length_b   1.000
_cell.length_c   1.000
_cell.angle_alpha   90.00
_cell.angle_beta   90.00
_cell.angle_gamma   90.00
#
_symmetry.space_group_name_H-M   'P 1'
#
loop_
_entity.id
_entity.type
_entity.pdbx_description
1 polymer ?
#
loop_
_entity_poly.entity_id
_entity_poly.type
_entity_poly.pdbx_seq_one_letter_code
_entity_poly.pdbx_strand_id
1 'polypeptide(L)' 'MLTESQVEKSFRKLFTGGEVTPDLIDKAEELIDRHLRLESPLRHRLSEEIEELRSLCGADSN' A
#
# COMPACT_ATOMS: atom_id res chain seq x y z
N MET A 1 -17.52 -3.09 4.77
CA MET A 1 -16.59 -3.72 3.81
C MET A 1 -16.32 -2.73 2.69
N LEU A 2 -15.07 -2.34 2.48
CA LEU A 2 -14.68 -1.49 1.34
C LEU A 2 -14.62 -2.36 0.08
N THR A 3 -14.94 -1.80 -1.08
CA THR A 3 -14.72 -2.47 -2.36
C THR A 3 -13.27 -2.33 -2.79
N GLU A 4 -12.82 -3.18 -3.71
CA GLU A 4 -11.48 -3.14 -4.32
C GLU A 4 -11.11 -1.72 -4.79
N SER A 5 -12.02 -1.04 -5.49
CA SER A 5 -11.80 0.34 -5.95
C SER A 5 -11.71 1.37 -4.82
N GLN A 6 -12.34 1.12 -3.67
CA GLN A 6 -12.24 2.01 -2.51
C GLN A 6 -10.93 1.81 -1.77
N VAL A 7 -10.43 0.57 -1.71
CA VAL A 7 -9.12 0.24 -1.17
C VAL A 7 -8.02 0.93 -1.99
N GLU A 8 -8.06 0.84 -3.32
CA GLU A 8 -7.09 1.53 -4.19
C GLU A 8 -7.09 3.05 -3.99
N LYS A 9 -8.28 3.65 -3.86
CA LYS A 9 -8.40 5.09 -3.60
C LYS A 9 -7.80 5.48 -2.24
N SER A 10 -8.07 4.70 -1.20
CA SER A 10 -7.50 4.92 0.13
C SER A 10 -5.99 4.76 0.12
N PHE A 11 -5.47 3.74 -0.57
CA PHE A 11 -4.05 3.51 -0.79
C PHE A 11 -3.39 4.72 -1.45
N ARG A 12 -3.86 5.14 -2.63
CA ARG A 12 -3.35 6.34 -3.31
C ARG A 12 -3.40 7.59 -2.45
N LYS A 13 -4.45 7.74 -1.64
CA LYS A 13 -4.61 8.88 -0.75
C LYS A 13 -3.57 8.91 0.37
N LEU A 14 -3.11 7.77 0.87
CA LEU A 14 -2.00 7.68 1.84
C LEU A 14 -0.72 8.28 1.27
N PHE A 15 -0.43 8.04 -0.01
CA PHE A 15 0.81 8.47 -0.67
C PHE A 15 0.69 9.78 -1.45
N THR A 16 -0.50 10.38 -1.53
CA THR A 16 -0.73 11.68 -2.21
C THR A 16 -0.06 12.85 -1.46
N GLY A 17 0.27 12.68 -0.17
CA GLY A 17 0.86 13.71 0.69
C GLY A 17 2.33 14.04 0.45
N GLY A 18 3.00 13.36 -0.49
CA GLY A 18 4.35 13.67 -0.94
C GLY A 18 5.48 12.96 -0.20
N GLU A 19 5.30 12.59 1.07
CA GLU A 19 6.30 11.81 1.81
C GLU A 19 5.85 10.35 1.95
N VAL A 20 6.70 9.42 1.51
CA VAL A 20 6.51 7.98 1.68
C VAL A 20 7.29 7.56 2.91
N THR A 21 6.59 7.43 4.04
CA THR A 21 7.19 7.00 5.31
C THR A 21 6.90 5.52 5.57
N PRO A 22 7.74 4.84 6.37
CA PRO A 22 7.47 3.45 6.74
C PRO A 22 6.14 3.27 7.47
N ASP A 23 5.65 4.29 8.20
CA ASP A 23 4.32 4.28 8.82
C ASP A 23 3.17 4.23 7.79
N LEU A 24 3.30 4.97 6.68
CA LEU A 24 2.30 4.94 5.61
C LEU A 24 2.31 3.61 4.85
N ILE A 25 3.48 3.01 4.67
CA ILE A 25 3.67 1.69 4.07
C ILE A 25 2.99 0.62 4.93
N ASP A 26 3.24 0.61 6.24
CA ASP A 26 2.63 -0.33 7.19
C ASP A 26 1.09 -0.20 7.20
N LYS A 27 0.58 1.04 7.22
CA LYS A 27 -0.87 1.32 7.12
C LYS A 27 -1.47 0.85 5.80
N ALA A 28 -0.74 1.01 4.70
CA ALA A 28 -1.20 0.55 3.40
C ALA A 28 -1.28 -0.98 3.35
N GLU A 29 -0.32 -1.68 3.95
CA GLU A 29 -0.29 -3.14 4.04
C GLU A 29 -1.46 -3.67 4.89
N GLU A 30 -1.69 -3.07 6.06
CA GLU A 30 -2.84 -3.43 6.91
C GLU A 30 -4.18 -3.16 6.20
N LEU A 31 -4.29 -2.04 5.46
CA LEU A 31 -5.48 -1.67 4.72
C LEU A 31 -5.80 -2.70 3.62
N ILE A 32 -4.79 -3.24 2.96
CA ILE A 32 -4.94 -4.29 1.96
C ILE A 32 -5.34 -5.60 2.63
N ASP A 33 -4.64 -6.02 3.69
CA ASP A 33 -4.89 -7.30 4.35
C ASP A 33 -6.29 -7.36 5.01
N ARG A 34 -6.73 -6.26 5.63
CA ARG A 34 -8.05 -6.20 6.29
C ARG A 34 -9.23 -6.09 5.33
N HIS A 35 -9.03 -5.61 4.10
CA HIS A 35 -10.13 -5.29 3.19
C HIS A 35 -10.13 -6.11 1.89
N LEU A 36 -9.00 -6.64 1.45
CA LEU A 36 -8.89 -7.46 0.25
C LEU A 36 -8.80 -8.95 0.62
N ARG A 37 -9.43 -9.79 -0.19
CA ARG A 37 -9.29 -11.24 -0.06
C ARG A 37 -7.94 -11.68 -0.63
N LEU A 38 -7.39 -12.78 -0.12
CA LEU A 38 -6.16 -13.39 -0.62
C LEU A 38 -6.19 -13.69 -2.13
N GLU A 39 -7.37 -13.99 -2.67
CA GLU A 39 -7.60 -14.29 -4.09
C GLU A 39 -7.81 -13.06 -4.98
N SER A 40 -7.89 -11.85 -4.41
CA SER A 40 -8.09 -10.63 -5.20
C SER A 40 -6.80 -10.28 -5.96
N PRO A 41 -6.83 -10.13 -7.30
CA PRO A 41 -5.66 -9.72 -8.08
C PRO A 41 -5.16 -8.32 -7.69
N LEU A 42 -6.05 -7.46 -7.20
CA LEU A 42 -5.70 -6.13 -6.70
C LEU A 42 -4.81 -6.18 -5.47
N ARG A 43 -4.98 -7.19 -4.60
CA ARG A 43 -4.12 -7.40 -3.42
C ARG A 43 -2.69 -7.62 -3.83
N HIS A 44 -2.46 -8.50 -4.80
CA HIS A 44 -1.12 -8.76 -5.32
C HIS A 44 -0.48 -7.49 -5.88
N ARG A 45 -1.20 -6.77 -6.76
CA ARG A 45 -0.68 -5.54 -7.35
C ARG A 45 -0.29 -4.48 -6.31
N LEU A 46 -1.15 -4.24 -5.33
CA LEU A 46 -0.87 -3.25 -4.29
C LEU A 46 0.22 -3.71 -3.33
N SER A 47 0.32 -5.00 -3.01
CA SER A 47 1.42 -5.55 -2.22
C SER A 47 2.77 -5.40 -2.92
N GLU A 48 2.83 -5.62 -4.24
CA GLU A 48 4.04 -5.36 -5.02
C GLU A 48 4.43 -3.87 -4.96
N GLU A 49 3.48 -2.95 -5.15
CA GLU A 49 3.74 -1.50 -5.03
C GLU A 49 4.27 -1.13 -3.63
N ILE A 50 3.73 -1.72 -2.55
CA ILE A 50 4.22 -1.51 -1.18
C ILE A 50 5.66 -1.98 -1.02
N GLU A 51 6.00 -3.14 -1.57
CA GLU A 51 7.35 -3.69 -1.50
C GLU A 51 8.34 -2.79 -2.24
N GLU A 52 7.97 -2.26 -3.40
CA GLU A 52 8.75 -1.25 -4.11
C GLU A 52 8.93 0.03 -3.29
N LEU A 53 7.84 0.58 -2.73
CA LEU A 53 7.88 1.77 -1.88
C LEU A 53 8.76 1.56 -0.64
N ARG A 54 8.71 0.38 -0.03
CA ARG A 54 9.55 0.00 1.11
C ARG A 54 11.01 -0.11 0.71
N SER A 55 11.29 -0.68 -0.46
CA SER A 55 12.65 -0.72 -1.01
C SER A 55 13.17 0.69 -1.26
N LEU A 56 12.37 1.59 -1.82
CA LEU A 56 12.77 2.98 -2.08
C LEU A 56 13.00 3.75 -0.77
N CYS A 57 12.09 3.63 0.19
CA CYS A 57 12.21 4.28 1.50
C CYS A 57 13.42 3.78 2.31
N GLY A 58 13.75 2.48 2.20
CA GLY A 58 14.91 1.87 2.87
C GLY A 58 16.24 1.98 2.10
N ALA A 59 16.20 2.19 0.78
CA ALA A 59 17.40 2.28 -0.05
C ALA A 59 18.08 3.65 -0.03
N ASP A 60 17.37 4.72 0.35
CA ASP A 60 17.90 6.08 0.53
C ASP A 60 18.77 6.25 1.81
N SER A 61 19.48 5.20 2.24
CA SER A 61 20.43 5.22 3.36
C SER A 61 21.83 4.69 3.04
N ASN A 62 22.24 4.63 1.75
CA ASN A 62 23.61 4.31 1.35
C ASN A 62 24.37 5.49 0.74
#